data_AF-A0A2T2U133-F1
#
_entry.id   AF-A0A2T2U133-F1
#
_cell.length_a   1.000
_cell.length_b   1.000
_cell.length_c   1.000
_cell.angle_alpha   90.00
_cell.angle_beta   90.00
_cell.angle_gamma   90.00
#
_symmetry.space_group_name_H-M   'P 1'
#
loop_
_entity.id
_entity.type
_entity.pdbx_description
1 polymer ?
#
loop_
_entity_poly.entity_id
_entity_poly.type
_entity_poly.pdbx_seq_one_letter_code
_entity_poly.pdbx_strand_id
1 'polypeptide(L)'
;MLHASHEEGMHVPVFALMKEENWSMCPVVLNRSGPRRMWIRYVVLACLTGILGVSPVRAQMADRVEVEVGATTTSRATMPFWLHANTDGIVDPASPGGVLRGRVARSLRGRAEQTWAFGYGAEVVGRVSSRETLFLSALYAEARYGILRGRVGRKPETIGTVADSLASGSMGTSRNATPIPKILLRTDGYVDVPFTNEWLEFKGRFEHGWVQDRFVDGAFLHQKTLYLRSGDRSPVQVYGGLVHKAMWGGPIPTSETFPSRSVNLHGSFVQAQESTMLLLPIVCSFWAITSASSTLEHP
;
A
#
# COMPACT_ATOMS: atom_id res chain seq x y z
N MET A 1 52.70 67.72 -23.06
CA MET A 1 53.67 68.34 -22.13
C MET A 1 52.91 68.65 -20.85
N LEU A 2 53.24 67.93 -19.77
CA LEU A 2 52.96 68.21 -18.34
C LEU A 2 51.51 68.48 -17.87
N HIS A 3 50.94 67.52 -17.13
CA HIS A 3 50.30 67.72 -15.81
C HIS A 3 49.99 66.33 -15.20
N ALA A 4 50.70 65.93 -14.13
CA ALA A 4 50.37 66.15 -12.71
C ALA A 4 49.21 65.21 -12.26
N SER A 5 49.45 64.06 -11.63
CA SER A 5 49.94 63.76 -10.26
C SER A 5 48.94 64.07 -9.14
N HIS A 6 48.70 63.04 -8.31
CA HIS A 6 48.13 62.93 -6.95
C HIS A 6 46.78 62.20 -6.85
N GLU A 7 46.78 60.93 -6.39
CA GLU A 7 46.82 60.43 -4.98
C GLU A 7 45.39 60.37 -4.40
N GLU A 8 44.91 59.36 -3.67
CA GLU A 8 45.51 58.34 -2.79
C GLU A 8 44.79 56.98 -3.02
N GLY A 9 45.45 55.81 -2.97
CA GLY A 9 45.75 55.08 -1.73
C GLY A 9 44.49 54.28 -1.28
N MET A 10 44.44 52.95 -1.29
CA MET A 10 45.28 52.09 -0.45
C MET A 10 45.06 50.58 -0.77
N HIS A 11 46.16 49.82 -0.71
CA HIS A 11 46.28 48.36 -0.55
C HIS A 11 46.15 47.40 -1.76
N VAL A 12 47.29 47.31 -2.45
CA VAL A 12 48.00 46.15 -3.07
C VAL A 12 48.10 44.91 -2.14
N PRO A 13 48.69 43.75 -2.55
CA PRO A 13 48.76 43.02 -3.83
C PRO A 13 48.23 41.56 -3.66
N VAL A 14 48.17 40.66 -4.65
CA VAL A 14 49.25 39.70 -4.98
C VAL A 14 48.67 38.63 -5.93
N PHE A 15 49.25 38.53 -7.13
CA PHE A 15 49.45 37.35 -8.00
C PHE A 15 48.23 36.54 -8.47
N ALA A 16 48.16 36.01 -9.68
CA ALA A 16 48.96 36.11 -10.89
C ALA A 16 48.12 35.45 -12.00
N LEU A 17 48.11 36.06 -13.18
CA LEU A 17 47.69 35.42 -14.43
C LEU A 17 48.86 34.61 -14.96
N MET A 18 48.69 33.30 -15.14
CA MET A 18 49.27 32.46 -16.21
C MET A 18 48.48 31.14 -16.22
N LYS A 19 47.73 30.85 -17.29
CA LYS A 19 48.13 30.07 -18.48
C LYS A 19 47.95 28.57 -18.25
N GLU A 20 46.95 27.98 -18.90
CA GLU A 20 46.87 26.57 -19.29
C GLU A 20 45.72 26.49 -20.32
N GLU A 21 46.01 26.41 -21.62
CA GLU A 21 46.39 25.21 -22.38
C GLU A 21 45.22 24.28 -22.72
N ASN A 22 45.26 23.86 -23.98
CA ASN A 22 44.17 23.40 -24.80
C ASN A 22 44.09 21.87 -24.69
N TRP A 23 43.10 21.34 -23.97
CA TRP A 23 42.74 19.91 -24.06
C TRP A 23 41.24 19.76 -24.27
N SER A 24 40.91 19.37 -25.49
CA SER A 24 39.65 18.78 -25.88
C SER A 24 39.42 17.48 -25.10
N MET A 25 38.73 17.58 -23.95
CA MET A 25 38.08 16.43 -23.34
C MET A 25 36.66 16.31 -23.89
N CYS A 26 36.46 15.33 -24.76
CA CYS A 26 35.13 14.80 -25.03
C CYS A 26 34.47 14.42 -23.70
N PRO A 27 33.29 14.92 -23.34
CA PRO A 27 32.53 14.30 -22.28
C PRO A 27 32.10 12.94 -22.81
N VAL A 28 32.81 11.88 -22.41
CA VAL A 28 32.26 10.52 -22.43
C VAL A 28 31.07 10.55 -21.47
N VAL A 29 29.91 10.86 -22.02
CA VAL A 29 28.63 10.55 -21.40
C VAL A 29 28.57 9.03 -21.34
N LEU A 30 29.05 8.48 -20.23
CA LEU A 30 28.79 7.10 -19.84
C LEU A 30 27.28 6.97 -19.67
N ASN A 31 26.63 6.66 -20.80
CA ASN A 31 25.27 6.15 -20.87
C ASN A 31 25.21 4.92 -19.97
N ARG A 32 24.81 5.11 -18.71
CA ARG A 32 24.51 4.02 -17.78
C ARG A 32 23.18 3.36 -18.18
N SER A 33 23.12 2.80 -19.38
CA SER A 33 22.14 1.77 -19.74
C SER A 33 22.63 0.43 -19.19
N GLY A 34 22.72 0.34 -17.86
CA GLY A 34 23.17 -0.86 -17.16
C GLY A 34 22.17 -2.03 -17.26
N PRO A 35 22.64 -3.28 -17.08
CA PRO A 35 21.96 -4.54 -17.43
C PRO A 35 20.88 -4.98 -16.43
N ARG A 36 20.10 -4.03 -15.88
CA ARG A 36 19.03 -4.33 -14.91
C ARG A 36 17.79 -4.98 -15.53
N ARG A 37 17.67 -5.05 -16.86
CA ARG A 37 16.51 -5.63 -17.57
C ARG A 37 16.66 -7.12 -17.88
N MET A 38 17.89 -7.64 -17.94
CA MET A 38 18.12 -9.03 -18.31
C MET A 38 17.82 -10.01 -17.18
N TRP A 39 18.20 -9.68 -15.94
CA TRP A 39 18.04 -10.61 -14.82
C TRP A 39 16.57 -10.89 -14.47
N ILE A 40 15.65 -9.94 -14.66
CA ILE A 40 14.20 -10.15 -14.42
C ILE A 40 13.65 -11.19 -15.40
N ARG A 41 14.06 -11.15 -16.68
CA ARG A 41 13.68 -12.13 -17.70
C ARG A 41 14.21 -13.53 -17.33
N TYR A 42 15.45 -13.61 -16.88
CA TYR A 42 16.03 -14.88 -16.42
C TYR A 42 15.38 -15.39 -15.12
N VAL A 43 14.96 -14.52 -14.19
CA VAL A 43 14.22 -14.92 -13.00
C VAL A 43 12.83 -15.45 -13.35
N VAL A 44 12.13 -14.81 -14.28
CA VAL A 44 10.83 -15.31 -14.76
C VAL A 44 10.99 -16.65 -15.51
N LEU A 45 12.02 -16.79 -16.35
CA LEU A 45 12.32 -18.06 -17.05
C LEU A 45 12.78 -19.16 -16.08
N ALA A 46 13.53 -18.81 -15.04
CA ALA A 46 13.95 -19.71 -13.96
C ALA A 46 12.76 -20.15 -13.09
N CYS A 47 11.80 -19.26 -12.83
CA CYS A 47 10.54 -19.63 -12.19
C CYS A 47 9.72 -20.60 -13.07
N LEU A 48 9.66 -20.37 -14.39
CA LEU A 48 8.96 -21.26 -15.33
C LEU A 48 9.61 -22.65 -15.43
N THR A 49 10.95 -22.73 -15.41
CA THR A 49 11.68 -24.02 -15.43
C THR A 49 11.70 -24.70 -14.06
N GLY A 50 11.67 -23.94 -12.96
CA GLY A 50 11.53 -24.47 -11.60
C GLY A 50 10.18 -25.13 -11.32
N ILE A 51 9.10 -24.71 -12.01
CA ILE A 51 7.78 -25.33 -11.93
C ILE A 51 7.80 -26.80 -12.45
N LEU A 52 8.71 -27.15 -13.35
CA LEU A 52 8.86 -28.52 -13.87
C LEU A 52 9.66 -29.46 -12.95
N GLY A 53 10.26 -28.96 -11.86
CA GLY A 53 11.16 -29.71 -10.98
C GLY A 53 10.66 -29.95 -9.55
N VAL A 54 9.41 -29.62 -9.22
CA VAL A 54 8.93 -29.67 -7.83
C VAL A 54 8.62 -31.11 -7.41
N SER A 55 9.60 -31.81 -6.85
CA SER A 55 9.34 -32.99 -6.02
C SER A 55 8.59 -32.56 -4.75
N PRO A 56 7.52 -33.24 -4.32
CA PRO A 56 6.81 -32.86 -3.10
C PRO A 56 7.63 -33.28 -1.87
N VAL A 57 8.49 -32.40 -1.39
CA VAL A 57 8.98 -32.49 0.00
C VAL A 57 7.78 -32.21 0.90
N ARG A 58 7.20 -33.28 1.45
CA ARG A 58 6.09 -33.20 2.40
C ARG A 58 6.58 -32.65 3.74
N ALA A 59 6.49 -31.34 3.88
CA ALA A 59 6.24 -30.69 5.17
C ALA A 59 4.88 -29.99 5.04
N GLN A 60 3.90 -30.33 5.87
CA GLN A 60 2.57 -29.70 5.91
C GLN A 60 2.64 -28.27 6.52
N MET A 61 3.51 -27.43 5.96
CA MET A 61 3.73 -26.05 6.40
C MET A 61 2.69 -25.10 5.78
N ALA A 62 2.38 -25.25 4.49
CA ALA A 62 1.38 -24.43 3.79
C ALA A 62 0.13 -25.25 3.43
N ASP A 63 -1.05 -24.65 3.57
CA ASP A 63 -2.33 -25.24 3.14
C ASP A 63 -2.80 -24.70 1.78
N ARG A 64 -2.15 -23.65 1.27
CA ARG A 64 -2.49 -23.01 0.00
C ARG A 64 -1.21 -22.61 -0.74
N VAL A 65 -1.03 -23.17 -1.93
CA VAL A 65 0.04 -22.82 -2.88
C VAL A 65 -0.63 -22.49 -4.20
N GLU A 66 -0.39 -21.29 -4.71
CA GLU A 66 -0.98 -20.82 -5.96
C GLU A 66 0.07 -20.13 -6.83
N VAL A 67 -0.03 -20.38 -8.12
CA VAL A 67 0.73 -19.68 -9.16
C VAL A 67 -0.28 -19.13 -10.16
N GLU A 68 -0.21 -17.85 -10.44
CA GLU A 68 -1.11 -17.15 -11.36
C GLU A 68 -0.30 -16.40 -12.41
N VAL A 69 -0.68 -16.56 -13.68
CA VAL A 69 -0.10 -15.83 -14.80
C VAL A 69 -1.22 -15.04 -15.45
N GLY A 70 -1.01 -13.74 -15.64
CA GLY A 70 -1.97 -12.84 -16.26
C GLY A 70 -1.30 -11.96 -17.30
N ALA A 71 -2.09 -11.50 -18.27
CA ALA A 71 -1.67 -10.50 -19.24
C ALA A 71 -2.78 -9.47 -19.42
N THR A 72 -2.39 -8.23 -19.61
CA THR A 72 -3.29 -7.09 -19.82
C THR A 72 -2.88 -6.37 -21.09
N THR A 73 -3.87 -6.03 -21.92
CA THR A 73 -3.66 -5.32 -23.18
C THR A 73 -4.67 -4.19 -23.30
N THR A 74 -4.28 -3.12 -24.01
CA THR A 74 -5.11 -1.94 -24.26
C THR A 74 -4.76 -1.38 -25.63
N SER A 75 -5.75 -0.81 -26.32
CA SER A 75 -5.56 -0.15 -27.62
C SER A 75 -4.88 1.21 -27.49
N ARG A 76 -4.79 1.77 -26.28
CA ARG A 76 -4.14 3.06 -25.99
C ARG A 76 -2.93 2.86 -25.07
N ALA A 77 -2.08 3.88 -24.97
CA ALA A 77 -0.87 3.85 -24.14
C ALA A 77 -1.15 3.78 -22.61
N THR A 78 -2.40 3.94 -22.17
CA THR A 78 -2.79 3.93 -20.75
C THR A 78 -3.79 2.82 -20.46
N MET A 79 -3.71 2.23 -19.27
CA MET A 79 -4.64 1.18 -18.84
C MET A 79 -6.01 1.78 -18.46
N PRO A 80 -7.13 1.26 -19.00
CA PRO A 80 -8.46 1.58 -18.51
C PRO A 80 -8.58 1.39 -16.99
N PHE A 81 -9.36 2.25 -16.33
CA PHE A 81 -9.53 2.27 -14.87
C PHE A 81 -9.86 0.88 -14.29
N TRP A 82 -10.85 0.19 -14.88
CA TRP A 82 -11.34 -1.10 -14.40
C TRP A 82 -10.32 -2.24 -14.48
N LEU A 83 -9.28 -2.13 -15.32
CA LEU A 83 -8.27 -3.17 -15.44
C LEU A 83 -7.16 -3.07 -14.37
N HIS A 84 -7.03 -1.93 -13.69
CA HIS A 84 -6.02 -1.74 -12.65
C HIS A 84 -6.59 -1.36 -11.27
N ALA A 85 -7.86 -0.96 -11.19
CA ALA A 85 -8.53 -0.68 -9.92
C ALA A 85 -8.72 -1.95 -9.07
N ASN A 86 -8.60 -1.82 -7.75
CA ASN A 86 -8.75 -2.89 -6.77
C ASN A 86 -7.82 -4.11 -6.97
N THR A 87 -6.68 -3.91 -7.62
CA THR A 87 -5.67 -4.95 -7.89
C THR A 87 -4.53 -5.00 -6.87
N ASP A 88 -4.65 -4.30 -5.74
CA ASP A 88 -3.61 -4.11 -4.72
C ASP A 88 -2.28 -3.59 -5.33
N GLY A 89 -2.38 -2.83 -6.42
CA GLY A 89 -1.24 -2.29 -7.15
C GLY A 89 -0.46 -3.32 -7.98
N ILE A 90 -1.02 -4.51 -8.24
CA ILE A 90 -0.39 -5.57 -9.04
C ILE A 90 -0.32 -5.19 -10.52
N VAL A 91 -1.38 -4.58 -11.06
CA VAL A 91 -1.45 -4.14 -12.46
C VAL A 91 -0.90 -2.71 -12.57
N ASP A 92 -0.09 -2.45 -13.60
CA ASP A 92 0.45 -1.12 -13.86
C ASP A 92 -0.61 -0.24 -14.57
N PRO A 93 -1.03 0.90 -13.99
CA PRO A 93 -1.95 1.82 -14.67
C PRO A 93 -1.33 2.47 -15.92
N ALA A 94 -0.01 2.57 -15.99
CA ALA A 94 0.68 3.34 -17.02
C ALA A 94 0.96 2.56 -18.32
N SER A 95 0.76 1.23 -18.35
CA SER A 95 1.05 0.44 -19.54
C SER A 95 0.44 -0.97 -19.50
N PRO A 96 0.08 -1.55 -20.65
CA PRO A 96 -0.22 -2.98 -20.75
C PRO A 96 1.00 -3.82 -20.36
N GLY A 97 0.76 -5.06 -19.93
CA GLY A 97 1.83 -5.89 -19.43
C GLY A 97 1.42 -7.28 -18.95
N GLY A 98 2.41 -8.08 -18.61
CA GLY A 98 2.28 -9.39 -18.00
C GLY A 98 2.48 -9.34 -16.48
N VAL A 99 1.83 -10.27 -15.80
CA VAL A 99 1.92 -10.48 -14.35
C VAL A 99 2.16 -11.95 -14.09
N LEU A 100 3.10 -12.27 -13.20
CA LEU A 100 3.32 -13.59 -12.63
C LEU A 100 3.24 -13.46 -11.10
N ARG A 101 2.41 -14.27 -10.46
CA ARG A 101 2.21 -14.28 -9.01
C ARG A 101 2.50 -15.66 -8.48
N GLY A 102 3.26 -15.73 -7.40
CA GLY A 102 3.45 -16.94 -6.61
C GLY A 102 3.03 -16.67 -5.18
N ARG A 103 2.09 -17.46 -4.65
CA ARG A 103 1.56 -17.31 -3.30
C ARG A 103 1.65 -18.62 -2.53
N VAL A 104 2.18 -18.53 -1.32
CA VAL A 104 2.21 -19.62 -0.35
C VAL A 104 1.61 -19.12 0.95
N ALA A 105 0.64 -19.83 1.49
CA ALA A 105 0.00 -19.46 2.74
C ALA A 105 -0.38 -20.68 3.57
N ARG A 106 -0.40 -20.45 4.88
CA ARG A 106 -1.11 -21.24 5.87
C ARG A 106 -2.24 -20.38 6.41
N SER A 107 -3.46 -20.78 6.11
CA SER A 107 -4.64 -20.09 6.59
C SER A 107 -4.72 -20.18 8.12
N LEU A 108 -5.18 -19.10 8.76
CA LEU A 108 -5.50 -19.06 10.18
C LEU A 108 -6.71 -19.96 10.47
N ARG A 109 -6.49 -21.28 10.47
CA ARG A 109 -7.51 -22.30 10.76
C ARG A 109 -7.39 -22.73 12.21
N GLY A 110 -8.48 -22.60 12.95
CA GLY A 110 -8.69 -23.23 14.24
C GLY A 110 -10.19 -23.42 14.44
N ARG A 111 -10.61 -24.50 15.08
CA ARG A 111 -12.03 -24.71 15.42
C ARG A 111 -12.50 -23.55 16.32
N ALA A 112 -13.80 -23.26 16.33
CA ALA A 112 -14.38 -22.25 17.22
C ALA A 112 -13.99 -22.49 18.69
N GLU A 113 -13.84 -23.76 19.08
CA GLU A 113 -13.42 -24.21 20.42
C GLU A 113 -11.91 -24.04 20.71
N GLN A 114 -11.07 -23.85 19.69
CA GLN A 114 -9.64 -23.66 19.90
C GLN A 114 -9.34 -22.21 20.27
N THR A 115 -8.73 -22.03 21.45
CA THR A 115 -8.35 -20.73 22.01
C THR A 115 -7.24 -20.05 21.22
N TRP A 116 -6.38 -20.81 20.54
CA TRP A 116 -5.29 -20.28 19.73
C TRP A 116 -5.33 -20.80 18.29
N ALA A 117 -4.94 -19.96 17.33
CA ALA A 117 -4.69 -20.35 15.95
C ALA A 117 -3.55 -19.50 15.39
N PHE A 118 -2.78 -20.04 14.45
CA PHE A 118 -1.71 -19.31 13.77
C PHE A 118 -1.80 -19.49 12.25
N GLY A 119 -1.47 -18.44 11.52
CA GLY A 119 -1.44 -18.39 10.07
C GLY A 119 -0.31 -17.49 9.58
N TYR A 120 0.13 -17.72 8.36
CA TYR A 120 1.17 -16.92 7.73
C TYR A 120 1.07 -17.02 6.22
N GLY A 121 1.68 -16.09 5.50
CA GLY A 121 1.74 -16.20 4.05
C GLY A 121 2.70 -15.21 3.42
N ALA A 122 3.12 -15.56 2.22
CA ALA A 122 3.95 -14.75 1.36
C ALA A 122 3.40 -14.79 -0.07
N GLU A 123 3.48 -13.65 -0.75
CA GLU A 123 3.14 -13.50 -2.16
C GLU A 123 4.21 -12.65 -2.85
N VAL A 124 4.80 -13.22 -3.89
CA VAL A 124 5.76 -12.55 -4.77
C VAL A 124 5.06 -12.26 -6.09
N VAL A 125 5.23 -11.04 -6.58
CA VAL A 125 4.65 -10.58 -7.85
C VAL A 125 5.76 -10.07 -8.74
N GLY A 126 5.89 -10.69 -9.91
CA GLY A 126 6.69 -10.20 -11.03
C GLY A 126 5.78 -9.51 -12.04
N ARG A 127 6.14 -8.29 -12.42
CA ARG A 127 5.40 -7.50 -13.41
C ARG A 127 6.32 -7.13 -14.57
N VAL A 128 5.85 -7.41 -15.77
CA VAL A 128 6.49 -7.00 -17.03
C VAL A 128 5.61 -5.94 -17.67
N SER A 129 5.97 -4.67 -17.48
CA SER A 129 5.27 -3.50 -18.03
C SER A 129 6.30 -2.45 -18.44
N SER A 130 5.88 -1.19 -18.65
CA SER A 130 6.80 -0.07 -18.86
C SER A 130 7.88 0.04 -17.78
N ARG A 131 7.54 -0.35 -16.53
CA ARG A 131 8.46 -0.51 -15.40
C ARG A 131 8.39 -1.94 -14.87
N GLU A 132 9.35 -2.75 -15.31
CA GLU A 132 9.56 -4.10 -14.79
C GLU A 132 9.84 -4.04 -13.29
N THR A 133 9.07 -4.78 -12.50
CA THR A 133 9.19 -4.81 -11.03
C THR A 133 9.02 -6.23 -10.51
N LEU A 134 9.79 -6.56 -9.48
CA LEU A 134 9.64 -7.79 -8.70
C LEU A 134 9.53 -7.36 -7.23
N PHE A 135 8.39 -7.64 -6.60
CA PHE A 135 8.12 -7.18 -5.25
C PHE A 135 7.28 -8.17 -4.45
N LEU A 136 7.33 -8.03 -3.13
CA LEU A 136 6.48 -8.77 -2.20
C LEU A 136 5.17 -8.00 -2.00
N SER A 137 4.08 -8.49 -2.58
CA SER A 137 2.73 -7.92 -2.40
C SER A 137 2.15 -8.29 -1.04
N ALA A 138 2.43 -9.50 -0.55
CA ALA A 138 2.04 -9.98 0.76
C ALA A 138 3.22 -10.65 1.46
N LEU A 139 3.40 -10.34 2.74
CA LEU A 139 4.27 -11.07 3.65
C LEU A 139 3.76 -10.79 5.06
N TYR A 140 3.18 -11.80 5.70
CA TYR A 140 2.53 -11.63 6.99
C TYR A 140 2.57 -12.88 7.85
N ALA A 141 2.46 -12.65 9.16
CA ALA A 141 2.11 -13.65 10.16
C ALA A 141 0.91 -13.14 10.96
N GLU A 142 0.00 -14.03 11.31
CA GLU A 142 -1.21 -13.73 12.06
C GLU A 142 -1.49 -14.79 13.11
N ALA A 143 -2.05 -14.37 14.24
CA ALA A 143 -2.42 -15.23 15.34
C ALA A 143 -3.81 -14.85 15.87
N ARG A 144 -4.56 -15.83 16.34
CA ARG A 144 -5.81 -15.65 17.08
C ARG A 144 -5.61 -16.13 18.51
N TYR A 145 -6.11 -15.36 19.46
CA TYR A 145 -6.21 -15.75 20.87
C TYR A 145 -7.58 -15.31 21.42
N GLY A 146 -8.47 -16.27 21.65
CA GLY A 146 -9.86 -16.00 22.05
C GLY A 146 -10.56 -15.08 21.06
N ILE A 147 -11.05 -13.94 21.55
CA ILE A 147 -11.75 -12.90 20.78
C ILE A 147 -10.82 -11.97 19.99
N LEU A 148 -9.50 -12.07 20.19
CA LEU A 148 -8.51 -11.18 19.57
C LEU A 148 -7.77 -11.85 18.43
N ARG A 149 -7.52 -11.08 17.36
CA ARG A 149 -6.65 -11.46 16.24
C ARG A 149 -5.57 -10.41 16.03
N GLY A 150 -4.32 -10.86 16.05
CA GLY A 150 -3.14 -10.06 15.75
C GLY A 150 -2.57 -10.40 14.37
N ARG A 151 -1.99 -9.41 13.69
CA ARG A 151 -1.23 -9.61 12.45
C ARG A 151 -0.05 -8.66 12.41
N VAL A 152 1.09 -9.15 11.92
CA VAL A 152 2.27 -8.35 11.58
C VAL A 152 2.62 -8.58 10.11
N GLY A 153 2.97 -7.50 9.41
CA GLY A 153 3.39 -7.52 8.01
C GLY A 153 2.37 -6.87 7.06
N ARG A 154 2.51 -7.16 5.76
CA ARG A 154 1.63 -6.65 4.71
C ARG A 154 0.74 -7.76 4.16
N LYS A 155 -0.55 -7.50 4.06
CA LYS A 155 -1.56 -8.43 3.53
C LYS A 155 -2.66 -7.62 2.85
N PRO A 156 -3.05 -7.98 1.60
CA PRO A 156 -4.23 -7.41 0.96
C PRO A 156 -5.47 -7.59 1.84
N GLU A 157 -6.24 -6.51 2.02
CA GLU A 157 -7.48 -6.56 2.78
C GLU A 157 -8.41 -5.41 2.40
N THR A 158 -9.71 -5.65 2.57
CA THR A 158 -10.71 -4.59 2.54
C THR A 158 -11.04 -4.19 3.99
N ILE A 159 -11.16 -2.89 4.25
CA ILE A 159 -11.37 -2.35 5.59
C ILE A 159 -12.80 -1.84 5.71
N GLY A 160 -13.56 -2.28 6.71
CA GLY A 160 -14.89 -1.73 7.02
C GLY A 160 -15.92 -2.81 7.35
N THR A 161 -17.19 -2.42 7.26
CA THR A 161 -18.37 -3.32 7.38
C THR A 161 -18.88 -3.77 6.01
N VAL A 162 -18.19 -3.39 4.95
CA VAL A 162 -18.53 -3.76 3.56
C VAL A 162 -18.07 -5.18 3.25
N ALA A 163 -18.88 -5.92 2.51
CA ALA A 163 -18.53 -7.26 2.03
C ALA A 163 -17.50 -7.16 0.89
N ASP A 164 -16.34 -7.79 1.08
CA ASP A 164 -15.17 -7.70 0.18
C ASP A 164 -15.45 -8.05 -1.29
N SER A 165 -16.44 -8.90 -1.59
CA SER A 165 -16.73 -9.37 -2.95
C SER A 165 -17.90 -8.69 -3.65
N LEU A 166 -18.77 -7.98 -2.91
CA LEU A 166 -20.01 -7.39 -3.43
C LEU A 166 -20.06 -5.86 -3.28
N ALA A 167 -19.12 -5.28 -2.53
CA ALA A 167 -19.04 -3.84 -2.34
C ALA A 167 -18.10 -3.17 -3.36
N SER A 168 -18.34 -1.89 -3.64
CA SER A 168 -17.44 -1.05 -4.45
C SER A 168 -16.07 -0.78 -3.79
N GLY A 169 -15.90 -1.23 -2.54
CA GLY A 169 -14.69 -1.06 -1.74
C GLY A 169 -14.97 -0.26 -0.47
N SER A 170 -13.90 0.04 0.27
CA SER A 170 -13.98 0.89 1.46
C SER A 170 -13.84 2.36 1.07
N MET A 171 -14.71 3.22 1.59
CA MET A 171 -14.57 4.68 1.43
C MET A 171 -13.27 5.21 2.04
N GLY A 172 -12.74 4.57 3.10
CA GLY A 172 -11.57 5.05 3.82
C GLY A 172 -10.24 4.45 3.36
N THR A 173 -10.24 3.40 2.53
CA THR A 173 -9.03 2.76 2.00
C THR A 173 -9.33 2.05 0.69
N SER A 174 -8.68 2.49 -0.38
CA SER A 174 -8.73 1.81 -1.66
C SER A 174 -7.73 0.64 -1.73
N ARG A 175 -8.06 -0.37 -2.55
CA ARG A 175 -7.17 -1.47 -2.92
C ARG A 175 -6.43 -1.20 -4.24
N ASN A 176 -6.11 0.05 -4.54
CA ASN A 176 -5.40 0.43 -5.77
C ASN A 176 -3.87 0.38 -5.66
N ALA A 177 -3.34 -0.01 -4.51
CA ALA A 177 -1.92 0.13 -4.23
C ALA A 177 -1.41 -1.00 -3.32
N THR A 178 -0.11 -1.28 -3.42
CA THR A 178 0.54 -2.32 -2.60
C THR A 178 0.24 -2.11 -1.11
N PRO A 179 -0.20 -3.15 -0.38
CA PRO A 179 -0.58 -3.03 1.02
C PRO A 179 0.57 -2.52 1.89
N ILE A 180 0.24 -1.60 2.79
CA ILE A 180 1.18 -1.02 3.74
C ILE A 180 1.54 -2.09 4.79
N PRO A 181 2.84 -2.34 5.07
CA PRO A 181 3.25 -3.20 6.17
C PRO A 181 2.82 -2.57 7.50
N LYS A 182 2.17 -3.37 8.36
CA LYS A 182 1.61 -2.87 9.62
C LYS A 182 1.52 -3.94 10.68
N ILE A 183 1.41 -3.48 11.92
CA ILE A 183 0.93 -4.26 13.05
C ILE A 183 -0.56 -3.94 13.21
N LEU A 184 -1.36 -4.98 13.32
CA LEU A 184 -2.81 -4.93 13.45
C LEU A 184 -3.22 -5.76 14.66
N LEU A 185 -4.06 -5.18 15.51
CA LEU A 185 -4.83 -5.89 16.53
C LEU A 185 -6.32 -5.62 16.29
N ARG A 186 -7.13 -6.66 16.26
CA ARG A 186 -8.58 -6.54 16.06
C ARG A 186 -9.36 -7.60 16.83
N THR A 187 -10.65 -7.36 16.99
CA THR A 187 -11.59 -8.40 17.40
C THR A 187 -11.85 -9.39 16.26
N ASP A 188 -12.25 -10.61 16.61
CA ASP A 188 -12.71 -11.63 15.67
C ASP A 188 -14.16 -11.39 15.25
N GLY A 189 -14.37 -10.34 14.45
CA GLY A 189 -15.72 -9.90 14.11
C GLY A 189 -16.37 -9.10 15.23
N TYR A 190 -17.69 -9.19 15.33
CA TYR A 190 -18.45 -8.62 16.44
C TYR A 190 -18.39 -9.57 17.63
N VAL A 191 -18.17 -9.00 18.81
CA VAL A 191 -18.03 -9.73 20.07
C VAL A 191 -19.01 -9.11 21.06
N ASP A 192 -19.72 -9.95 21.80
CA ASP A 192 -20.63 -9.50 22.84
C ASP A 192 -19.91 -8.66 23.90
N VAL A 193 -20.54 -7.54 24.26
CA VAL A 193 -20.08 -6.74 25.38
C VAL A 193 -20.45 -7.51 26.67
N PRO A 194 -19.50 -7.79 27.58
CA PRO A 194 -19.83 -8.43 28.84
C PRO A 194 -20.91 -7.64 29.60
N PHE A 195 -21.81 -8.35 30.29
CA PHE A 195 -22.90 -7.76 31.09
C PHE A 195 -24.02 -7.08 30.31
N THR A 196 -24.04 -7.15 28.96
CA THR A 196 -25.15 -6.63 28.15
C THR A 196 -26.15 -7.71 27.72
N ASN A 197 -26.01 -8.95 28.20
CA ASN A 197 -26.89 -10.08 27.85
C ASN A 197 -27.16 -10.19 26.34
N GLU A 198 -26.12 -10.06 25.50
CA GLU A 198 -26.21 -10.18 24.03
C GLU A 198 -27.08 -9.08 23.37
N TRP A 199 -27.36 -7.97 24.05
CA TRP A 199 -28.05 -6.81 23.47
C TRP A 199 -27.12 -5.87 22.71
N LEU A 200 -25.81 -5.97 22.96
CA LEU A 200 -24.82 -5.07 22.39
C LEU A 200 -23.54 -5.84 22.06
N GLU A 201 -23.08 -5.67 20.83
CA GLU A 201 -21.82 -6.23 20.35
C GLU A 201 -20.91 -5.12 19.83
N PHE A 202 -19.60 -5.33 19.95
CA PHE A 202 -18.59 -4.40 19.47
C PHE A 202 -17.58 -5.07 18.54
N LYS A 203 -17.04 -4.27 17.61
CA LYS A 203 -15.95 -4.67 16.73
C LYS A 203 -14.86 -3.60 16.73
N GLY A 204 -13.69 -3.98 17.24
CA GLY A 204 -12.55 -3.08 17.43
C GLY A 204 -11.40 -3.38 16.47
N ARG A 205 -10.69 -2.34 16.04
CA ARG A 205 -9.46 -2.45 15.24
C ARG A 205 -8.47 -1.36 15.64
N PHE A 206 -7.22 -1.73 15.84
CA PHE A 206 -6.10 -0.83 16.03
C PHE A 206 -4.98 -1.22 15.08
N GLU A 207 -4.43 -0.24 14.38
CA GLU A 207 -3.35 -0.45 13.42
C GLU A 207 -2.28 0.63 13.52
N HIS A 208 -1.04 0.18 13.33
CA HIS A 208 0.13 1.04 13.13
C HIS A 208 0.92 0.51 11.94
N GLY A 209 1.10 1.33 10.90
CA GLY A 209 1.76 0.97 9.66
C GLY A 209 2.88 1.91 9.26
N TRP A 210 3.78 1.40 8.43
CA TRP A 210 4.93 2.12 7.91
C TRP A 210 4.75 2.33 6.42
N VAL A 211 4.54 3.59 6.02
CA VAL A 211 4.39 3.98 4.62
C VAL A 211 5.75 3.89 3.94
N GLN A 212 5.80 3.16 2.84
CA GLN A 212 7.00 2.94 2.04
C GLN A 212 6.68 3.15 0.56
N ASP A 213 7.64 3.64 -0.21
CA ASP A 213 7.54 3.81 -1.68
C ASP A 213 6.36 4.71 -2.10
N ARG A 214 6.08 5.77 -1.31
CA ARG A 214 5.03 6.77 -1.56
C ARG A 214 5.62 8.18 -1.62
N PHE A 215 4.76 9.14 -1.96
CA PHE A 215 5.12 10.56 -2.04
C PHE A 215 5.75 11.10 -0.75
N VAL A 216 5.18 10.73 0.40
CA VAL A 216 5.81 10.94 1.72
C VAL A 216 6.30 9.59 2.23
N ASP A 217 7.57 9.30 1.96
CA ASP A 217 8.20 8.04 2.35
C ASP A 217 8.58 8.05 3.83
N GLY A 218 8.47 6.90 4.51
CA GLY A 218 8.77 6.79 5.94
C GLY A 218 7.75 7.46 6.87
N ALA A 219 6.59 7.87 6.38
CA ALA A 219 5.48 8.29 7.21
C ALA A 219 4.86 7.09 7.97
N PHE A 220 4.19 7.38 9.08
CA PHE A 220 3.45 6.40 9.86
C PHE A 220 1.95 6.53 9.62
N LEU A 221 1.27 5.39 9.55
CA LEU A 221 -0.18 5.31 9.47
C LEU A 221 -0.73 4.79 10.79
N HIS A 222 -1.61 5.54 11.45
CA HIS A 222 -2.39 5.06 12.59
C HIS A 222 -3.86 4.98 12.22
N GLN A 223 -4.49 3.86 12.58
CA GLN A 223 -5.92 3.68 12.40
C GLN A 223 -6.54 3.07 13.65
N LYS A 224 -7.67 3.62 14.07
CA LYS A 224 -8.52 3.09 15.13
C LYS A 224 -9.93 3.03 14.62
N THR A 225 -10.58 1.88 14.76
CA THR A 225 -12.00 1.75 14.46
C THR A 225 -12.72 1.08 15.60
N LEU A 226 -13.87 1.63 15.96
CA LEU A 226 -14.79 1.02 16.90
C LEU A 226 -16.18 1.02 16.26
N TYR A 227 -16.74 -0.15 16.06
CA TYR A 227 -18.11 -0.32 15.62
C TYR A 227 -18.92 -0.94 16.74
N LEU A 228 -20.17 -0.50 16.87
CA LEU A 228 -21.18 -1.06 17.75
C LEU A 228 -22.33 -1.54 16.88
N ARG A 229 -22.91 -2.67 17.25
CA ARG A 229 -24.21 -3.10 16.72
C ARG A 229 -25.10 -3.57 17.86
N SER A 230 -26.40 -3.41 17.72
CA SER A 230 -27.33 -4.16 18.55
C SER A 230 -27.07 -5.66 18.34
N GLY A 231 -27.12 -6.42 19.43
CA GLY A 231 -26.92 -7.85 19.38
C GLY A 231 -28.17 -8.61 18.97
N ASP A 232 -28.04 -9.92 18.82
CA ASP A 232 -29.03 -10.78 18.16
C ASP A 232 -30.38 -10.87 18.92
N ARG A 233 -30.45 -10.44 20.18
CA ARG A 233 -31.72 -10.34 20.93
C ARG A 233 -32.59 -9.15 20.53
N SER A 234 -32.02 -8.17 19.82
CA SER A 234 -32.76 -6.99 19.40
C SER A 234 -33.60 -7.28 18.16
N PRO A 235 -34.91 -6.95 18.15
CA PRO A 235 -35.76 -7.09 16.95
C PRO A 235 -35.35 -6.15 15.81
N VAL A 236 -34.54 -5.13 16.10
CA VAL A 236 -34.00 -4.17 15.12
C VAL A 236 -32.49 -4.18 15.19
N GLN A 237 -31.83 -4.32 14.03
CA GLN A 237 -30.38 -4.26 13.93
C GLN A 237 -29.91 -2.84 13.59
N VAL A 238 -29.33 -2.17 14.60
CA VAL A 238 -28.77 -0.82 14.50
C VAL A 238 -27.24 -0.91 14.48
N TYR A 239 -26.61 -0.24 13.51
CA TYR A 239 -25.16 -0.20 13.38
C TYR A 239 -24.64 1.23 13.49
N GLY A 240 -23.62 1.41 14.31
CA GLY A 240 -22.88 2.68 14.44
C GLY A 240 -21.39 2.44 14.51
N GLY A 241 -20.59 3.40 14.08
CA GLY A 241 -19.14 3.26 14.21
C GLY A 241 -18.35 4.54 14.04
N LEU A 242 -17.14 4.49 14.58
CA LEU A 242 -16.13 5.53 14.53
C LEU A 242 -14.90 4.99 13.80
N VAL A 243 -14.42 5.75 12.83
CA VAL A 243 -13.18 5.49 12.11
C VAL A 243 -12.30 6.70 12.28
N HIS A 244 -11.15 6.52 12.92
CA HIS A 244 -10.11 7.53 13.03
C HIS A 244 -8.88 7.04 12.26
N LYS A 245 -8.42 7.85 11.30
CA LYS A 245 -7.17 7.62 10.57
C LYS A 245 -6.30 8.86 10.62
N ALA A 246 -5.01 8.65 10.85
CA ALA A 246 -4.01 9.69 10.81
C ALA A 246 -2.75 9.18 10.11
N MET A 247 -2.21 9.98 9.19
CA MET A 247 -0.85 9.82 8.70
C MET A 247 0.00 10.92 9.33
N TRP A 248 1.19 10.56 9.82
CA TRP A 248 2.07 11.52 10.49
C TRP A 248 3.53 11.10 10.35
N GLY A 249 4.44 12.05 10.60
CA GLY A 249 5.86 11.85 10.34
C GLY A 249 6.18 11.82 8.84
N GLY A 250 7.39 11.35 8.52
CA GLY A 250 7.96 11.43 7.17
C GLY A 250 8.63 12.78 6.88
N PRO A 251 9.54 12.83 5.92
CA PRO A 251 10.20 14.06 5.52
C PRO A 251 9.22 14.98 4.80
N ILE A 252 9.42 16.28 4.95
CA ILE A 252 8.71 17.28 4.15
C ILE A 252 9.22 17.12 2.70
N PRO A 253 8.34 16.87 1.72
CA PRO A 253 8.74 16.87 0.32
C PRO A 253 9.31 18.26 -0.02
N THR A 254 10.57 18.33 -0.44
CA THR A 254 11.17 19.59 -0.91
C THR A 254 10.52 20.01 -2.24
N SER A 255 10.62 21.29 -2.59
CA SER A 255 10.06 21.84 -3.85
C SER A 255 10.49 21.06 -5.10
N GLU A 256 11.67 20.44 -5.08
CA GLU A 256 12.19 19.58 -6.17
C GLU A 256 11.46 18.23 -6.31
N THR A 257 10.67 17.84 -5.31
CA THR A 257 9.83 16.63 -5.33
C THR A 257 8.45 16.90 -5.93
N PHE A 258 8.07 18.17 -6.12
CA PHE A 258 6.87 18.49 -6.89
C PHE A 258 7.17 18.23 -8.37
N PRO A 259 6.44 17.33 -9.05
CA PRO A 259 6.56 17.23 -10.49
C PRO A 259 6.11 18.57 -11.09
N SER A 260 7.05 19.36 -11.60
CA SER A 260 6.83 20.65 -12.27
C SER A 260 6.10 20.54 -13.61
N ARG A 261 5.40 19.42 -13.86
CA ARG A 261 4.55 19.26 -15.05
C ARG A 261 3.16 19.78 -14.73
N SER A 262 2.79 20.84 -15.44
CA SER A 262 1.40 21.22 -15.67
C SER A 262 0.59 19.98 -16.09
N VAL A 263 -0.13 19.41 -15.13
CA VAL A 263 -1.10 18.36 -15.41
C VAL A 263 -2.28 19.07 -16.07
N ASN A 264 -2.38 18.94 -17.40
CA ASN A 264 -3.62 19.17 -18.09
C ASN A 264 -4.66 18.20 -17.51
N LEU A 265 -5.53 18.74 -16.65
CA LEU A 265 -6.67 18.05 -16.03
C LEU A 265 -7.71 17.71 -17.11
N HIS A 266 -7.49 16.61 -17.83
CA HIS A 266 -8.55 15.89 -18.50
C HIS A 266 -8.41 14.40 -18.14
N GLY A 267 -9.19 13.98 -17.14
CA GLY A 267 -9.59 12.57 -17.01
C GLY A 267 -8.83 11.68 -16.03
N SER A 268 -8.00 12.22 -15.12
CA SER A 268 -7.41 11.43 -14.04
C SER A 268 -7.98 11.88 -12.70
N PHE A 269 -8.98 11.16 -12.17
CA PHE A 269 -9.39 11.29 -10.77
C PHE A 269 -8.29 10.70 -9.88
N VAL A 270 -7.19 11.45 -9.76
CA VAL A 270 -6.34 11.39 -8.57
C VAL A 270 -7.08 12.23 -7.55
N GLN A 271 -7.67 11.60 -6.55
CA GLN A 271 -8.13 12.32 -5.37
C GLN A 271 -6.88 12.78 -4.60
N ALA A 272 -6.23 13.82 -5.13
CA ALA A 272 -5.31 14.65 -4.39
C ALA A 272 -6.17 15.42 -3.40
N GLN A 273 -6.26 14.92 -2.18
CA GLN A 273 -6.75 15.73 -1.08
C GLN A 273 -5.67 16.79 -0.83
N GLU A 274 -5.80 17.93 -1.51
CA GLU A 274 -5.02 19.12 -1.23
C GLU A 274 -5.24 19.50 0.24
N SER A 275 -4.17 19.57 1.01
CA SER A 275 -4.16 20.23 2.31
C SER A 275 -2.74 20.71 2.56
N THR A 276 -2.43 21.86 1.97
CA THR A 276 -1.26 22.66 2.34
C THR A 276 -1.49 23.24 3.72
N MET A 277 -0.48 23.08 4.58
CA MET A 277 -0.21 23.81 5.83
C MET A 277 -0.97 23.41 7.11
N LEU A 278 -0.19 22.85 8.04
CA LEU A 278 -0.33 22.95 9.51
C LEU A 278 -1.77 22.93 10.07
N LEU A 279 -2.32 21.73 10.21
CA LEU A 279 -3.10 21.21 11.33
C LEU A 279 -3.60 19.81 10.95
N LEU A 280 -3.58 18.88 11.90
CA LEU A 280 -3.95 17.48 11.78
C LEU A 280 -5.19 17.27 10.88
N PRO A 281 -5.10 16.62 9.70
CA PRO A 281 -6.30 16.17 9.00
C PRO A 281 -6.83 14.93 9.72
N ILE A 282 -7.61 15.15 10.77
CA ILE A 282 -8.42 14.11 11.40
C ILE A 282 -9.59 13.86 10.45
N VAL A 283 -9.53 12.79 9.66
CA VAL A 283 -10.72 12.32 8.93
C VAL A 283 -11.54 11.46 9.90
N CYS A 284 -12.50 12.09 10.56
CA CYS A 284 -13.58 11.41 11.28
C CYS A 284 -14.74 11.20 10.31
N SER A 285 -14.99 9.94 9.92
CA SER A 285 -16.18 9.60 9.14
C SER A 285 -17.22 8.96 10.06
N PHE A 286 -18.43 9.52 10.08
CA PHE A 286 -19.60 9.01 10.80
C PHE A 286 -20.61 8.48 9.80
N TRP A 287 -21.09 7.25 10.01
CA TRP A 287 -22.17 6.66 9.21
C TRP A 287 -23.05 5.80 10.13
N ALA A 288 -24.36 5.82 9.91
CA ALA A 288 -25.34 4.99 10.58
C ALA A 288 -26.18 4.26 9.52
N ILE A 289 -26.41 2.95 9.72
CA ILE A 289 -27.26 2.12 8.86
C ILE A 289 -28.24 1.38 9.77
N THR A 290 -29.53 1.45 9.45
CA THR A 290 -30.60 0.73 10.14
C THR A 290 -31.18 -0.31 9.19
N SER A 291 -31.36 -1.54 9.67
CA SER A 291 -32.08 -2.58 8.95
C SER A 291 -33.03 -3.30 9.90
N ALA A 292 -34.31 -3.42 9.52
CA ALA A 292 -35.29 -4.20 10.26
C ALA A 292 -35.39 -5.60 9.64
N SER A 293 -35.29 -6.64 10.45
CA SER A 293 -35.62 -8.01 10.04
C SER A 293 -36.90 -8.43 10.74
N SER A 294 -38.00 -8.59 9.98
CA SER A 294 -39.22 -9.19 10.52
C SER A 294 -39.03 -10.71 10.59
N THR A 295 -38.95 -11.25 11.80
CA THR A 295 -39.14 -12.69 12.03
C THR A 295 -40.61 -13.00 11.80
N LEU A 296 -40.92 -13.57 10.64
CA LEU A 296 -42.21 -14.19 10.40
C LEU A 296 -42.21 -15.52 11.17
N GLU A 297 -42.86 -15.54 12.33
CA GLU A 297 -43.31 -16.78 12.95
C GLU A 297 -44.36 -17.40 12.02
N HIS A 298 -44.05 -18.55 11.44
CA HIS A 298 -45.06 -19.37 10.77
C HIS A 298 -45.79 -20.22 11.83
N PRO A 299 -47.13 -20.33 11.75
CA PRO A 299 -47.97 -21.02 12.73
C PRO A 299 -47.77 -22.54 12.75
#